data_AF-A0A922EDN1-F1
#
_entry.id   AF-A0A922EDN1-F1
#
_cell.length_a   1.000
_cell.length_b   1.000
_cell.length_c   1.000
_cell.angle_alpha   90.00
_cell.angle_beta   90.00
_cell.angle_gamma   90.00
#
_symmetry.space_group_name_H-M   'P 1'
#
loop_
_entity.id
_entity.type
_entity.pdbx_description
1 polymer ?
#
loop_
_entity_poly.entity_id
_entity_poly.type
_entity_poly.pdbx_seq_one_letter_code
_entity_poly.pdbx_strand_id
1 'polypeptide(L)'
;MELRLVEYFADEFNKQIGNGVDVRKSSKAMAKLKKQVKRTKEILSANTVAPISVESLYDDRDFRSTITREKFEELCEDLWEKSLIPVKEVLKYSGLKVDEIYAVELIGGGTRVPKLQAKLQEYLGRKELDKHLDADEAIVLGAALHAANLSDGIKLNRKLGMVDGSSYGFVFVLDGPDFFNDESRRQLIVQRMKKLPSKMFRSIIHNKDFEISLAYENEDPLPPGVISPIFAQYNVSGLTDASENYSSRNLSSPIKTNLHFSLSRSGIISLDRADAVFEISEWVEVVKRNLTLENSTTTSPNISVEADAKNSSEENNDNLHVAVEFSNISKSNMEEHTTMDLSTERKLKKRTFRVPLKIVEKTMGPGMPLSKESLAEATNKLEALDKKDVERRRTAELKNNLEGYIYATKEKLESSEELDQISTVEERQSFNHKLDEVQEWLYIDGEDATATEFQERLDMLKDIGGPMFFRLKELTARPAAVKHARRYLVELQQILLGWKTNKSWLPEDKINEVVSDADMLRIWLDEKEAEQKKTPGFSTPAFTSEEVFTKVLNLQDKVSGINRIPKPKPKIEKAIKNETESSRENVTNPNSTSGENFNQSQRSARDTDGSSNAKADPEPKVHDEL
;
A
#
# COMPACT_ATOMS: atom_id res chain seq x y z
N MET A 1 15.89 15.90 -27.33
CA MET A 1 14.74 15.94 -28.26
C MET A 1 13.97 17.25 -28.14
N GLU A 2 13.04 17.41 -27.19
CA GLU A 2 12.15 18.61 -27.13
C GLU A 2 12.90 19.94 -27.14
N LEU A 3 13.98 20.08 -26.35
CA LEU A 3 14.77 21.30 -26.35
C LEU A 3 15.37 21.63 -27.74
N ARG A 4 15.79 20.63 -28.54
CA ARG A 4 16.32 20.87 -29.90
C ARG A 4 15.24 21.46 -30.83
N LEU A 5 14.00 21.01 -30.70
CA LEU A 5 12.85 21.58 -31.41
C LEU A 5 12.52 22.99 -30.91
N VAL A 6 12.57 23.24 -29.59
CA VAL A 6 12.36 24.57 -29.01
C VAL A 6 13.40 25.56 -29.51
N GLU A 7 14.68 25.20 -29.53
CA GLU A 7 15.75 26.05 -30.05
C GLU A 7 15.58 26.30 -31.56
N TYR A 8 15.29 25.25 -32.34
CA TYR A 8 15.02 25.36 -33.78
C TYR A 8 13.89 26.36 -34.08
N PHE A 9 12.74 26.24 -33.41
CA PHE A 9 11.61 27.14 -33.61
C PHE A 9 11.81 28.53 -33.01
N ALA A 10 12.59 28.67 -31.93
CA ALA A 10 13.00 29.97 -31.42
C ALA A 10 13.88 30.71 -32.44
N ASP A 11 14.78 30.01 -33.14
CA ASP A 11 15.58 30.60 -34.23
C ASP A 11 14.76 30.95 -35.46
N GLU A 12 13.76 30.13 -35.84
CA GLU A 12 12.80 30.50 -36.89
C GLU A 12 12.01 31.76 -36.51
N PHE A 13 11.47 31.82 -35.29
CA PHE A 13 10.68 32.97 -34.85
C PHE A 13 11.50 34.24 -34.66
N ASN A 14 12.74 34.14 -34.14
CA ASN A 14 13.66 35.29 -34.07
C ASN A 14 13.97 35.87 -35.46
N LYS A 15 14.15 35.00 -36.47
CA LYS A 15 14.30 35.43 -37.88
C LYS A 15 13.03 36.12 -38.42
N GLN A 16 11.84 35.66 -38.01
CA GLN A 16 10.56 36.29 -38.38
C GLN A 16 10.32 37.64 -37.66
N ILE A 17 10.77 37.81 -36.41
CA ILE A 17 10.65 39.09 -35.70
C ILE A 17 11.61 40.14 -36.29
N GLY A 18 12.87 39.76 -36.50
CA GLY A 18 13.95 40.66 -36.88
C GLY A 18 14.47 41.52 -35.71
N ASN A 19 15.11 42.65 -36.04
CA ASN A 19 15.54 43.70 -35.11
C ASN A 19 16.44 43.27 -33.94
N GLY A 20 17.07 42.09 -33.99
CA GLY A 20 17.92 41.57 -32.91
C GLY A 20 17.16 41.12 -31.64
N VAL A 21 15.85 40.95 -31.74
CA VAL A 21 15.02 40.40 -30.66
C VAL A 21 15.30 38.90 -30.51
N ASP A 22 15.38 38.44 -29.26
CA ASP A 22 15.53 37.02 -28.94
C ASP A 22 14.42 36.58 -27.98
N VAL A 23 13.49 35.77 -28.49
CA VAL A 23 12.33 35.23 -27.77
C VAL A 23 12.73 34.44 -26.52
N ARG A 24 13.96 33.90 -26.48
CA ARG A 24 14.51 33.16 -25.32
C ARG A 24 14.58 34.00 -24.05
N LYS A 25 14.67 35.33 -24.18
CA LYS A 25 14.64 36.29 -23.06
C LYS A 25 13.25 36.42 -22.42
N SER A 26 12.19 35.98 -23.10
CA SER A 26 10.82 35.97 -22.57
C SER A 26 10.44 34.58 -22.06
N SER A 27 10.42 34.43 -20.73
CA SER A 27 10.00 33.19 -20.05
C SER A 27 8.56 32.77 -20.43
N LYS A 28 7.65 33.75 -20.57
CA LYS A 28 6.25 33.54 -20.99
C LYS A 28 6.17 32.99 -22.42
N ALA A 29 6.93 33.57 -23.35
CA ALA A 29 6.98 33.11 -24.74
C ALA A 29 7.58 31.70 -24.83
N MET A 30 8.71 31.45 -24.17
CA MET A 30 9.34 30.13 -24.14
C MET A 30 8.46 29.06 -23.48
N ALA A 31 7.64 29.40 -22.49
CA ALA A 31 6.66 28.48 -21.91
C ALA A 31 5.56 28.10 -22.91
N LYS A 32 4.99 29.09 -23.64
CA LYS A 32 4.04 28.84 -24.74
C LYS A 32 4.66 27.93 -25.81
N LEU A 33 5.86 28.26 -26.28
CA LEU A 33 6.57 27.50 -27.32
C LEU A 33 6.86 26.06 -26.85
N LYS A 34 7.41 25.86 -25.65
CA LYS A 34 7.66 24.54 -25.06
C LYS A 34 6.40 23.67 -25.01
N LYS A 35 5.26 24.24 -24.57
CA LYS A 35 3.98 23.52 -24.51
C LYS A 35 3.55 23.02 -25.89
N GLN A 36 3.65 23.85 -26.92
CA GLN A 36 3.26 23.45 -28.28
C GLN A 36 4.28 22.50 -28.92
N VAL A 37 5.57 22.66 -28.65
CA VAL A 37 6.63 21.77 -29.15
C VAL A 37 6.49 20.35 -28.61
N LYS A 38 6.08 20.16 -27.35
CA LYS A 38 5.77 18.84 -26.80
C LYS A 38 4.72 18.12 -27.65
N ARG A 39 3.60 18.78 -27.94
CA ARG A 39 2.52 18.27 -28.81
C ARG A 39 3.01 18.02 -30.25
N THR A 40 3.85 18.91 -30.78
CA THR A 40 4.43 18.77 -32.13
C THR A 40 5.31 17.51 -32.22
N LYS A 41 6.15 17.24 -31.21
CA LYS A 41 6.96 16.00 -31.10
C LYS A 41 6.08 14.75 -31.04
N GLU A 42 5.00 14.79 -30.26
CA GLU A 42 4.04 13.67 -30.15
C GLU A 42 3.35 13.38 -31.49
N ILE A 43 2.92 14.42 -32.22
CA ILE A 43 2.38 14.29 -33.58
C ILE A 43 3.40 13.66 -34.53
N LEU A 44 4.69 14.03 -34.45
CA LEU A 44 5.76 13.47 -35.28
C LEU A 44 6.07 11.99 -35.01
N SER A 45 5.76 11.46 -33.82
CA SER A 45 5.88 10.02 -33.57
C SER A 45 4.91 9.19 -34.42
N ALA A 46 3.70 9.73 -34.69
CA ALA A 46 2.70 9.09 -35.55
C ALA A 46 2.84 9.51 -37.03
N ASN A 47 2.98 10.81 -37.30
CA ASN A 47 2.95 11.42 -38.63
C ASN A 47 4.33 11.81 -39.15
N THR A 48 4.50 11.90 -40.47
CA THR A 48 5.76 12.33 -41.12
C THR A 48 5.97 13.85 -41.13
N VAL A 49 4.91 14.63 -40.87
CA VAL A 49 4.92 16.10 -40.81
C VAL A 49 4.03 16.55 -39.65
N ALA A 50 4.41 17.63 -38.97
CA ALA A 50 3.62 18.27 -37.93
C ALA A 50 3.61 19.80 -38.08
N PRO A 51 2.44 20.46 -38.06
CA PRO A 51 2.36 21.91 -37.96
C PRO A 51 2.63 22.38 -36.52
N ILE A 52 3.18 23.58 -36.39
CA ILE A 52 3.27 24.32 -35.13
C ILE A 52 2.59 25.69 -35.30
N SER A 53 1.70 26.01 -34.37
CA SER A 53 1.00 27.30 -34.30
C SER A 53 0.95 27.74 -32.84
N VAL A 54 1.40 28.95 -32.55
CA VAL A 54 1.39 29.56 -31.21
C VAL A 54 0.91 31.00 -31.32
N GLU A 55 -0.26 31.27 -30.75
CA GLU A 55 -0.91 32.58 -30.82
C GLU A 55 -0.32 33.58 -29.82
N SER A 56 -0.13 34.83 -30.25
CA SER A 56 0.56 35.89 -29.51
C SER A 56 1.81 35.36 -28.77
N LEU A 57 2.75 34.73 -29.48
CA LEU A 57 3.94 34.14 -28.88
C LEU A 57 4.80 35.21 -28.19
N TYR A 58 4.98 36.36 -28.85
CA TYR A 58 5.69 37.53 -28.34
C TYR A 58 5.15 38.80 -29.02
N ASP A 59 4.97 39.90 -28.27
CA ASP A 59 4.46 41.19 -28.74
C ASP A 59 3.28 41.09 -29.72
N ASP A 60 2.27 40.29 -29.33
CA ASP A 60 1.06 39.96 -30.09
C ASP A 60 1.28 39.44 -31.52
N ARG A 61 2.47 38.89 -31.80
CA ARG A 61 2.78 38.16 -33.03
C ARG A 61 2.53 36.67 -32.84
N ASP A 62 1.73 36.10 -33.74
CA ASP A 62 1.60 34.66 -33.91
C ASP A 62 2.88 34.06 -34.48
N PHE A 63 3.20 32.83 -34.06
CA PHE A 63 4.18 31.98 -34.72
C PHE A 63 3.48 30.83 -35.43
N ARG A 64 3.71 30.66 -36.73
CA ARG A 64 3.24 29.51 -37.52
C ARG A 64 4.39 28.95 -38.34
N SER A 65 4.60 27.64 -38.26
CA SER A 65 5.62 26.90 -39.02
C SER A 65 5.21 25.43 -39.17
N THR A 66 6.02 24.63 -39.86
CA THR A 66 5.82 23.18 -40.06
C THR A 66 7.16 22.47 -40.02
N ILE A 67 7.21 21.26 -39.48
CA ILE A 67 8.42 20.44 -39.45
C ILE A 67 8.16 19.01 -39.91
N THR A 68 9.14 18.39 -40.56
CA THR A 68 9.11 16.98 -40.95
C THR A 68 9.76 16.10 -39.87
N ARG A 69 9.36 14.82 -39.80
CA ARG A 69 10.00 13.83 -38.92
C ARG A 69 11.48 13.71 -39.23
N GLU A 70 11.84 13.67 -40.51
CA GLU A 70 13.22 13.65 -40.98
C GLU A 70 14.05 14.79 -40.40
N LYS A 71 13.54 16.04 -40.43
CA LYS A 71 14.26 17.19 -39.85
C LYS A 71 14.36 17.09 -38.32
N PHE A 72 13.33 16.60 -37.64
CA PHE A 72 13.41 16.33 -36.20
C PHE A 72 14.45 15.25 -35.86
N GLU A 73 14.55 14.20 -36.68
CA GLU A 73 15.54 13.14 -36.52
C GLU A 73 16.97 13.63 -36.74
N GLU A 74 17.19 14.47 -37.75
CA GLU A 74 18.46 15.17 -38.03
C GLU A 74 18.88 16.05 -36.84
N LEU A 75 17.98 16.89 -36.32
CA LEU A 75 18.23 17.77 -35.16
C LEU A 75 18.59 17.02 -33.87
N CYS A 76 18.40 15.70 -33.84
CA CYS A 76 18.66 14.82 -32.69
C CYS A 76 19.68 13.71 -33.00
N GLU A 77 20.42 13.77 -34.11
CA GLU A 77 21.31 12.71 -34.57
C GLU A 77 22.29 12.21 -33.47
N ASP A 78 22.91 13.15 -32.75
CA ASP A 78 23.85 12.82 -31.66
C ASP A 78 23.22 12.09 -30.47
N LEU A 79 21.89 12.19 -30.31
CA LEU A 79 21.16 11.50 -29.23
C LEU A 79 20.91 10.03 -29.57
N TRP A 80 20.82 9.68 -30.85
CA TRP A 80 20.54 8.30 -31.28
C TRP A 80 21.74 7.38 -30.98
N GLU A 81 22.96 7.81 -31.30
CA GLU A 81 24.16 7.04 -30.97
C GLU A 81 24.40 6.98 -29.45
N LYS A 82 24.12 8.06 -28.72
CA LYS A 82 24.16 8.07 -27.25
C LYS A 82 23.17 7.10 -26.61
N SER A 83 22.00 6.91 -27.22
CA SER A 83 20.96 6.01 -26.70
C SER A 83 21.38 4.53 -26.67
N LEU A 84 22.36 4.15 -27.50
CA LEU A 84 22.90 2.79 -27.54
C LEU A 84 23.99 2.53 -26.47
N ILE A 85 24.53 3.58 -25.83
CA ILE A 85 25.62 3.43 -24.84
C ILE A 85 25.17 2.58 -23.63
N PRO A 86 24.01 2.82 -22.97
CA PRO A 86 23.58 2.00 -21.85
C PRO A 86 23.35 0.52 -22.23
N VAL A 87 22.87 0.26 -23.45
CA VAL A 87 22.64 -1.10 -23.97
C VAL A 87 23.98 -1.82 -24.18
N LYS A 88 24.98 -1.13 -24.75
CA LYS A 88 26.36 -1.63 -24.92
C LYS A 88 27.01 -1.92 -23.57
N GLU A 89 26.83 -1.05 -22.58
CA GLU A 89 27.36 -1.25 -21.22
C GLU A 89 26.72 -2.43 -20.50
N VAL A 90 25.39 -2.54 -20.46
CA VAL A 90 24.72 -3.61 -19.71
C VAL A 90 25.03 -4.99 -20.29
N LEU A 91 25.17 -5.13 -21.61
CA LEU A 91 25.66 -6.34 -22.25
C LEU A 91 27.11 -6.65 -21.83
N LYS A 92 28.01 -5.67 -21.90
CA LYS A 92 29.41 -5.83 -21.47
C LYS A 92 29.54 -6.26 -20.00
N TYR A 93 28.72 -5.72 -19.09
CA TYR A 93 28.78 -6.03 -17.66
C TYR A 93 28.02 -7.30 -17.25
N SER A 94 26.94 -7.67 -17.96
CA SER A 94 26.26 -8.94 -17.74
C SER A 94 27.03 -10.13 -18.31
N GLY A 95 27.91 -9.90 -19.30
CA GLY A 95 28.60 -10.95 -20.05
C GLY A 95 27.71 -11.65 -21.08
N LEU A 96 26.44 -11.21 -21.21
CA LEU A 96 25.49 -11.72 -22.19
C LEU A 96 25.77 -11.16 -23.57
N LYS A 97 25.50 -11.97 -24.59
CA LYS A 97 25.44 -11.56 -25.98
C LYS A 97 24.03 -11.13 -26.38
N VAL A 98 23.91 -10.47 -27.53
CA VAL A 98 22.64 -9.97 -28.06
C VAL A 98 21.67 -11.12 -28.38
N ASP A 99 22.18 -12.25 -28.86
CA ASP A 99 21.43 -13.47 -29.19
C ASP A 99 20.92 -14.23 -27.95
N GLU A 100 21.48 -13.96 -26.76
CA GLU A 100 21.03 -14.54 -25.48
C GLU A 100 19.88 -13.74 -24.85
N ILE A 101 19.56 -12.55 -25.37
CA ILE A 101 18.37 -11.80 -24.95
C ILE A 101 17.11 -12.48 -25.49
N TYR A 102 16.15 -12.79 -24.62
CA TYR A 102 14.84 -13.34 -25.02
C TYR A 102 13.87 -12.25 -25.51
N ALA A 103 13.60 -11.23 -24.69
CA ALA A 103 12.67 -10.14 -24.99
C ALA A 103 13.27 -8.76 -24.67
N VAL A 104 12.79 -7.73 -25.35
CA VAL A 104 13.22 -6.32 -25.24
C VAL A 104 11.98 -5.44 -25.13
N GLU A 105 11.44 -5.32 -23.92
CA GLU A 105 10.29 -4.45 -23.61
C GLU A 105 10.68 -2.96 -23.62
N LEU A 106 9.84 -2.13 -24.23
CA LEU A 106 10.03 -0.67 -24.26
C LEU A 106 9.11 0.04 -23.26
N ILE A 107 9.69 0.79 -22.32
CA ILE A 107 8.97 1.61 -21.35
C ILE A 107 9.39 3.08 -21.40
N GLY A 108 8.48 3.98 -21.01
CA GLY A 108 8.62 5.43 -21.01
C GLY A 108 8.38 6.06 -22.38
N GLY A 109 7.55 7.12 -22.44
CA GLY A 109 7.12 7.76 -23.69
C GLY A 109 8.21 8.30 -24.63
N GLY A 110 9.48 8.38 -24.20
CA GLY A 110 10.61 8.65 -25.09
C GLY A 110 10.88 7.52 -26.11
N THR A 111 10.57 6.27 -25.75
CA THR A 111 10.73 5.10 -26.63
C THR A 111 9.74 5.07 -27.80
N ARG A 112 8.67 5.87 -27.77
CA ARG A 112 7.67 5.97 -28.84
C ARG A 112 8.17 6.67 -30.11
N VAL A 113 9.39 7.23 -30.10
CA VAL A 113 10.00 7.89 -31.27
C VAL A 113 10.50 6.84 -32.28
N PRO A 114 10.03 6.84 -33.54
CA PRO A 114 10.37 5.79 -34.52
C PRO A 114 11.87 5.59 -34.74
N LYS A 115 12.66 6.67 -34.82
CA LYS A 115 14.11 6.59 -35.02
C LYS A 115 14.86 5.86 -33.91
N LEU A 116 14.41 6.01 -32.67
CA LEU A 116 14.99 5.33 -31.52
C LEU A 116 14.66 3.83 -31.57
N GLN A 117 13.42 3.46 -31.91
CA GLN A 117 13.06 2.05 -32.14
C GLN A 117 13.89 1.44 -33.27
N ALA A 118 14.03 2.14 -34.40
CA ALA A 118 14.83 1.69 -35.54
C ALA A 118 16.31 1.46 -35.18
N LYS A 119 16.92 2.37 -34.41
CA LYS A 119 18.31 2.24 -33.94
C LYS A 119 18.50 1.09 -32.96
N LEU A 120 17.51 0.84 -32.09
CA LEU A 120 17.51 -0.32 -31.20
C LEU A 120 17.32 -1.63 -31.98
N GLN A 121 16.40 -1.68 -32.94
CA GLN A 121 16.19 -2.82 -33.85
C GLN A 121 17.47 -3.18 -34.63
N GLU A 122 18.12 -2.17 -35.23
CA GLU A 122 19.39 -2.30 -35.95
C GLU A 122 20.49 -2.87 -35.04
N TYR A 123 20.71 -2.29 -33.86
CA TYR A 123 21.75 -2.72 -32.93
C TYR A 123 21.51 -4.11 -32.32
N LEU A 124 20.24 -4.46 -32.06
CA LEU A 124 19.85 -5.74 -31.47
C LEU A 124 19.65 -6.85 -32.50
N GLY A 125 19.76 -6.55 -33.80
CA GLY A 125 19.47 -7.51 -34.88
C GLY A 125 18.02 -8.01 -34.90
N ARG A 126 17.08 -7.22 -34.35
CA ARG A 126 15.66 -7.59 -34.19
C ARG A 126 14.77 -6.88 -35.19
N LYS A 127 13.89 -7.62 -35.86
CA LYS A 127 12.89 -7.04 -36.77
C LYS A 127 11.86 -6.20 -36.02
N GLU A 128 11.42 -6.65 -34.84
CA GLU A 128 10.39 -6.01 -34.02
C GLU A 128 10.85 -5.98 -32.56
N LEU A 129 10.34 -5.02 -31.77
CA LEU A 129 10.63 -4.84 -30.35
C LEU A 129 9.36 -5.12 -29.55
N ASP A 130 9.54 -5.69 -28.37
CA ASP A 130 8.45 -6.19 -27.54
C ASP A 130 7.67 -5.04 -26.87
N LYS A 131 6.35 -5.21 -26.78
CA LYS A 131 5.37 -4.18 -26.36
C LYS A 131 4.25 -4.82 -25.53
N HIS A 132 4.59 -5.78 -24.67
CA HIS A 132 3.62 -6.48 -23.82
C HIS A 132 3.24 -5.67 -22.59
N LEU A 133 4.07 -4.69 -22.21
CA LEU A 133 3.85 -3.78 -21.10
C LEU A 133 3.31 -2.43 -21.58
N ASP A 134 2.41 -1.82 -20.81
CA ASP A 134 2.09 -0.41 -21.01
C ASP A 134 3.29 0.47 -20.67
N ALA A 135 3.71 1.29 -21.63
CA ALA A 135 4.94 2.07 -21.52
C ALA A 135 4.87 3.23 -20.50
N ASP A 136 3.68 3.69 -20.11
CA ASP A 136 3.53 4.75 -19.11
C ASP A 136 3.14 4.19 -17.73
N GLU A 137 2.32 3.14 -17.67
CA GLU A 137 1.79 2.60 -16.41
C GLU A 137 2.64 1.50 -15.77
N ALA A 138 3.41 0.71 -16.53
CA ALA A 138 4.11 -0.46 -15.98
C ALA A 138 5.05 -0.13 -14.81
N ILE A 139 5.65 1.07 -14.80
CA ILE A 139 6.53 1.54 -13.72
C ILE A 139 5.74 1.77 -12.42
N VAL A 140 4.60 2.48 -12.50
CA VAL A 140 3.79 2.80 -11.31
C VAL A 140 3.06 1.57 -10.77
N LEU A 141 2.55 0.71 -11.65
CA LEU A 141 1.94 -0.57 -11.27
C LEU A 141 2.95 -1.51 -10.61
N GLY A 142 4.17 -1.60 -11.15
CA GLY A 142 5.28 -2.36 -10.55
C GLY A 142 5.68 -1.82 -9.17
N ALA A 143 5.76 -0.49 -9.02
CA ALA A 143 6.05 0.15 -7.74
C ALA A 143 4.94 -0.07 -6.69
N ALA A 144 3.67 0.04 -7.10
CA ALA A 144 2.52 -0.23 -6.22
C ALA A 144 2.47 -1.70 -5.77
N LEU A 145 2.73 -2.64 -6.69
CA LEU A 145 2.84 -4.07 -6.36
C LEU A 145 4.02 -4.35 -5.41
N HIS A 146 5.16 -3.67 -5.59
CA HIS A 146 6.29 -3.76 -4.68
C HIS A 146 5.94 -3.23 -3.27
N ALA A 147 5.26 -2.09 -3.18
CA ALA A 147 4.79 -1.54 -1.91
C ALA A 147 3.77 -2.48 -1.21
N ALA A 148 2.84 -3.07 -1.96
CA ALA A 148 1.92 -4.09 -1.44
C ALA A 148 2.65 -5.34 -0.92
N ASN A 149 3.73 -5.76 -1.60
CA ASN A 149 4.57 -6.90 -1.20
C ASN A 149 5.42 -6.63 0.07
N LEU A 150 5.62 -5.35 0.42
CA LEU A 150 6.27 -4.90 1.65
C LEU A 150 5.28 -4.59 2.79
N SER A 151 3.98 -4.49 2.50
CA SER A 151 2.96 -4.14 3.49
C SER A 151 2.52 -5.34 4.32
N ASP A 152 2.53 -5.21 5.65
CA ASP A 152 1.97 -6.22 6.55
C ASP A 152 0.42 -6.26 6.50
N GLY A 153 -0.22 -5.18 6.04
CA GLY A 153 -1.67 -5.06 5.92
C GLY A 153 -2.25 -5.68 4.64
N ILE A 154 -1.45 -5.83 3.58
CA ILE A 154 -1.89 -6.36 2.29
C ILE A 154 -1.28 -7.74 2.06
N LYS A 155 -2.11 -8.79 2.10
CA LYS A 155 -1.67 -10.16 1.83
C LYS A 155 -1.78 -10.48 0.34
N LEU A 156 -0.66 -10.38 -0.38
CA LEU A 156 -0.55 -10.93 -1.73
C LEU A 156 -0.57 -12.47 -1.69
N ASN A 157 -1.35 -13.10 -2.59
CA ASN A 157 -1.43 -14.56 -2.72
C ASN A 157 -0.08 -15.22 -3.05
N ARG A 158 0.83 -14.47 -3.69
CA ARG A 158 2.21 -14.87 -3.95
C ARG A 158 3.10 -13.65 -3.72
N LYS A 159 4.14 -13.81 -2.88
CA LYS A 159 5.16 -12.78 -2.73
C LYS A 159 6.02 -12.69 -3.98
N LEU A 160 6.25 -11.47 -4.48
CA LEU A 160 7.12 -11.24 -5.62
C LEU A 160 8.57 -11.17 -5.12
N GLY A 161 9.43 -12.02 -5.67
CA GLY A 161 10.88 -11.97 -5.44
C GLY A 161 11.53 -11.01 -6.43
N MET A 162 12.27 -10.03 -5.93
CA MET A 162 13.07 -9.09 -6.73
C MET A 162 14.48 -9.01 -6.16
N VAL A 163 15.48 -9.09 -7.03
CA VAL A 163 16.89 -8.93 -6.70
C VAL A 163 17.47 -7.96 -7.72
N ASP A 164 17.95 -6.82 -7.23
CA ASP A 164 18.59 -5.78 -8.04
C ASP A 164 20.11 -5.78 -7.79
N GLY A 165 20.89 -4.99 -8.55
CA GLY A 165 22.35 -4.89 -8.44
C GLY A 165 22.83 -3.46 -8.18
N SER A 166 23.89 -3.28 -7.39
CA SER A 166 24.47 -1.95 -7.18
C SER A 166 25.00 -1.35 -8.49
N SER A 167 24.57 -0.14 -8.84
CA SER A 167 24.99 0.54 -10.07
C SER A 167 26.49 0.89 -10.08
N TYR A 168 27.08 1.01 -8.89
CA TYR A 168 28.49 1.34 -8.67
C TYR A 168 29.17 0.30 -7.77
N GLY A 169 30.50 0.26 -7.83
CA GLY A 169 31.33 -0.35 -6.79
C GLY A 169 31.62 0.66 -5.68
N PHE A 170 31.72 0.17 -4.44
CA PHE A 170 32.00 0.99 -3.26
C PHE A 170 33.25 0.47 -2.55
N VAL A 171 34.10 1.41 -2.13
CA VAL A 171 35.27 1.19 -1.29
C VAL A 171 35.08 1.88 0.06
N PHE A 172 35.84 1.47 1.06
CA PHE A 172 36.08 2.29 2.25
C PHE A 172 37.57 2.67 2.32
N VAL A 173 37.84 3.85 2.86
CA VAL A 173 39.17 4.41 3.10
C VAL A 173 39.33 4.58 4.60
N LEU A 174 40.44 4.10 5.15
CA LEU A 174 40.80 4.24 6.56
C LEU A 174 41.67 5.49 6.75
N ASP A 175 41.34 6.32 7.73
CA ASP A 175 42.02 7.57 8.01
C ASP A 175 42.35 7.64 9.51
N GLY A 176 43.62 7.83 9.89
CA GLY A 176 44.00 7.84 11.30
C GLY A 176 45.50 7.65 11.55
N PRO A 177 45.94 7.65 12.82
CA PRO A 177 47.31 7.31 13.18
C PRO A 177 47.66 5.87 12.76
N ASP A 178 48.94 5.63 12.48
CA ASP A 178 49.53 4.32 12.15
C ASP A 178 49.04 3.62 10.85
N PHE A 179 48.23 4.26 10.02
CA PHE A 179 47.90 3.79 8.65
C PHE A 179 48.96 4.26 7.64
N PHE A 180 50.03 3.47 7.44
CA PHE A 180 51.19 3.87 6.63
C PHE A 180 51.21 3.38 5.17
N ASN A 181 50.37 2.41 4.76
CA ASN A 181 50.40 1.79 3.43
C ASN A 181 49.12 2.04 2.63
N ASP A 182 49.26 2.59 1.41
CA ASP A 182 48.14 3.03 0.56
C ASP A 182 47.20 1.88 0.14
N GLU A 183 47.74 0.72 -0.26
CA GLU A 183 46.96 -0.47 -0.61
C GLU A 183 46.10 -1.03 0.54
N SER A 184 46.55 -0.86 1.79
CA SER A 184 45.79 -1.30 2.96
C SER A 184 44.70 -0.31 3.38
N ARG A 185 44.87 0.96 2.97
CA ARG A 185 44.04 2.09 3.35
C ARG A 185 42.70 2.08 2.61
N ARG A 186 42.72 1.81 1.30
CA ARG A 186 41.55 1.83 0.41
C ARG A 186 41.16 0.42 -0.01
N GLN A 187 40.03 -0.08 0.48
CA GLN A 187 39.61 -1.47 0.27
C GLN A 187 38.21 -1.58 -0.37
N LEU A 188 38.09 -2.44 -1.38
CA LEU A 188 36.82 -2.75 -2.02
C LEU A 188 35.88 -3.49 -1.07
N ILE A 189 34.67 -2.97 -0.89
CA ILE A 189 33.63 -3.60 -0.07
C ILE A 189 32.48 -4.16 -0.91
N VAL A 190 32.10 -3.45 -1.97
CA VAL A 190 31.02 -3.82 -2.90
C VAL A 190 31.55 -3.70 -4.32
N GLN A 191 31.46 -4.77 -5.10
CA GLN A 191 31.67 -4.73 -6.55
C GLN A 191 30.42 -4.18 -7.25
N ARG A 192 30.59 -3.52 -8.41
CA ARG A 192 29.45 -3.18 -9.29
C ARG A 192 28.61 -4.42 -9.61
N MET A 193 27.29 -4.25 -9.74
CA MET A 193 26.29 -5.30 -9.89
C MET A 193 26.14 -6.27 -8.69
N LYS A 194 26.64 -5.91 -7.49
CA LYS A 194 26.41 -6.73 -6.28
C LYS A 194 24.93 -6.74 -5.92
N LYS A 195 24.39 -7.95 -5.69
CA LYS A 195 22.98 -8.19 -5.34
C LYS A 195 22.52 -7.37 -4.13
N LEU A 196 21.37 -6.70 -4.27
CA LEU A 196 20.69 -5.91 -3.25
C LEU A 196 19.56 -6.73 -2.58
N PRO A 197 19.34 -6.61 -1.26
CA PRO A 197 20.24 -6.00 -0.27
C PRO A 197 21.41 -6.95 0.05
N SER A 198 22.51 -6.41 0.59
CA SER A 198 23.65 -7.20 1.08
C SER A 198 24.08 -6.76 2.48
N LYS A 199 24.71 -7.67 3.24
CA LYS A 199 25.49 -7.35 4.44
C LYS A 199 26.94 -7.73 4.21
N MET A 200 27.87 -6.87 4.61
CA MET A 200 29.31 -7.02 4.40
C MET A 200 30.07 -6.84 5.70
N PHE A 201 31.25 -7.43 5.73
CA PHE A 201 32.10 -7.51 6.90
C PHE A 201 33.57 -7.36 6.49
N ARG A 202 34.33 -6.60 7.26
CA ARG A 202 35.78 -6.44 7.13
C ARG A 202 36.39 -6.46 8.53
N SER A 203 37.57 -7.05 8.66
CA SER A 203 38.31 -7.08 9.93
C SER A 203 39.69 -6.49 9.69
N ILE A 204 40.06 -5.51 10.51
CA ILE A 204 41.34 -4.79 10.42
C ILE A 204 42.10 -4.94 11.75
N ILE A 205 43.43 -4.92 11.71
CA ILE A 205 44.24 -4.96 12.94
C ILE A 205 44.60 -3.51 13.30
N HIS A 206 44.01 -3.01 14.39
CA HIS A 206 44.22 -1.63 14.83
C HIS A 206 43.91 -1.47 16.32
N ASN A 207 44.50 -0.46 16.98
CA ASN A 207 44.45 -0.26 18.43
C ASN A 207 44.21 1.20 18.88
N LYS A 208 44.00 2.13 17.96
CA LYS A 208 43.69 3.55 18.22
C LYS A 208 42.35 3.93 17.58
N ASP A 209 41.78 5.04 17.97
CA ASP A 209 40.57 5.58 17.35
C ASP A 209 40.87 6.10 15.93
N PHE A 210 39.93 5.94 15.00
CA PHE A 210 40.15 6.18 13.57
C PHE A 210 38.87 6.58 12.82
N GLU A 211 39.03 7.10 11.62
CA GLU A 211 37.98 7.57 10.73
C GLU A 211 37.86 6.65 9.50
N ILE A 212 36.63 6.53 8.98
CA ILE A 212 36.29 5.72 7.81
C ILE A 212 35.55 6.60 6.81
N SER A 213 36.13 6.79 5.63
CA SER A 213 35.48 7.46 4.51
C SER A 213 34.91 6.42 3.53
N LEU A 214 33.62 6.47 3.20
CA LEU A 214 33.03 5.67 2.11
C LEU A 214 33.15 6.42 0.78
N ALA A 215 33.60 5.71 -0.25
CA ALA A 215 33.81 6.29 -1.57
C ALA A 215 33.43 5.34 -2.71
N TYR A 216 33.24 5.90 -3.90
CA TYR A 216 33.07 5.11 -5.13
C TYR A 216 34.39 4.46 -5.55
N GLU A 217 34.32 3.27 -6.15
CA GLU A 217 35.48 2.47 -6.57
C GLU A 217 36.32 3.16 -7.66
N ASN A 218 35.67 3.81 -8.63
CA ASN A 218 36.29 4.50 -9.76
C ASN A 218 35.63 5.89 -9.93
N GLU A 219 36.39 6.86 -10.45
CA GLU A 219 35.89 8.22 -10.73
C GLU A 219 35.21 8.32 -12.10
N ASP A 220 35.73 7.61 -13.12
CA ASP A 220 35.21 7.60 -14.49
C ASP A 220 33.70 7.32 -14.68
N PRO A 221 33.02 6.45 -13.90
CA PRO A 221 31.58 6.23 -14.07
C PRO A 221 30.70 7.28 -13.35
N LEU A 222 31.27 8.29 -12.69
CA LEU A 222 30.50 9.26 -11.91
C LEU A 222 29.88 10.36 -12.82
N PRO A 223 28.60 10.72 -12.62
CA PRO A 223 27.97 11.78 -13.40
C PRO A 223 28.68 13.14 -13.27
N PRO A 224 28.66 13.99 -14.33
CA PRO A 224 29.17 15.35 -14.25
C PRO A 224 28.54 16.14 -13.09
N GLY A 225 29.39 16.81 -12.30
CA GLY A 225 28.98 17.56 -11.11
C GLY A 225 29.24 16.84 -9.77
N VAL A 226 29.68 15.58 -9.78
CA VAL A 226 30.24 14.94 -8.58
C VAL A 226 31.62 15.54 -8.29
N ILE A 227 31.75 16.22 -7.15
CA ILE A 227 32.95 17.00 -6.76
C ILE A 227 33.99 16.11 -6.03
N SER A 228 33.54 15.00 -5.44
CA SER A 228 34.37 14.08 -4.66
C SER A 228 33.87 12.65 -4.82
N PRO A 229 34.74 11.63 -4.93
CA PRO A 229 34.34 10.23 -4.87
C PRO A 229 33.92 9.79 -3.46
N ILE A 230 34.32 10.53 -2.41
CA ILE A 230 33.91 10.30 -1.01
C ILE A 230 32.53 10.91 -0.81
N PHE A 231 31.58 10.11 -0.33
CA PHE A 231 30.17 10.51 -0.13
C PHE A 231 29.67 10.34 1.31
N ALA A 232 30.38 9.60 2.17
CA ALA A 232 30.08 9.51 3.60
C ALA A 232 31.35 9.38 4.45
N GLN A 233 31.33 9.85 5.70
CA GLN A 233 32.46 9.78 6.62
C GLN A 233 32.00 9.43 8.04
N TYR A 234 32.74 8.58 8.74
CA TYR A 234 32.40 8.05 10.06
C TYR A 234 33.60 8.07 11.00
N ASN A 235 33.44 8.63 12.19
CA ASN A 235 34.41 8.52 13.27
C ASN A 235 34.13 7.27 14.11
N VAL A 236 35.13 6.40 14.31
CA VAL A 236 35.04 5.19 15.13
C VAL A 236 35.89 5.36 16.38
N SER A 237 35.19 5.44 17.52
CA SER A 237 35.79 5.83 18.81
C SER A 237 35.60 4.79 19.92
N GLY A 238 36.49 4.85 20.92
CA GLY A 238 36.53 3.94 22.08
C GLY A 238 37.40 2.68 21.86
N LEU A 239 38.16 2.61 20.77
CA LEU A 239 39.10 1.50 20.51
C LEU A 239 40.37 1.68 21.34
N THR A 240 40.80 2.92 21.54
CA THR A 240 41.95 3.30 22.37
C THR A 240 41.69 2.89 23.83
N ASP A 241 40.57 3.34 24.41
CA ASP A 241 40.16 3.00 25.78
C ASP A 241 40.04 1.47 25.97
N ALA A 242 39.43 0.77 25.01
CA ALA A 242 39.30 -0.68 25.07
C ALA A 242 40.68 -1.36 24.97
N SER A 243 41.56 -0.88 24.08
CA SER A 243 42.93 -1.38 23.94
C SER A 243 43.70 -1.26 25.25
N GLU A 244 43.68 -0.11 25.92
CA GLU A 244 44.37 0.09 27.20
C GLU A 244 43.83 -0.82 28.30
N ASN A 245 42.51 -0.88 28.46
CA ASN A 245 41.85 -1.72 29.47
C ASN A 245 42.21 -3.22 29.31
N TYR A 246 42.22 -3.73 28.07
CA TYR A 246 42.51 -5.13 27.79
C TYR A 246 44.00 -5.45 27.62
N SER A 247 44.87 -4.46 27.37
CA SER A 247 46.34 -4.65 27.27
C SER A 247 46.95 -5.27 28.53
N SER A 248 46.34 -5.05 29.69
CA SER A 248 46.73 -5.66 30.97
C SER A 248 46.49 -7.19 31.04
N ARG A 249 45.75 -7.78 30.10
CA ARG A 249 45.31 -9.18 30.11
C ARG A 249 45.90 -9.99 28.95
N ASN A 250 47.07 -10.60 29.15
CA ASN A 250 47.70 -11.66 28.32
C ASN A 250 47.05 -11.90 26.93
N LEU A 251 47.25 -10.97 26.00
CA LEU A 251 46.67 -11.06 24.65
C LEU A 251 47.28 -12.26 23.90
N SER A 252 46.41 -12.99 23.23
CA SER A 252 46.72 -14.17 22.40
C SER A 252 46.84 -13.86 20.91
N SER A 253 46.37 -12.69 20.49
CA SER A 253 46.44 -12.17 19.13
C SER A 253 46.49 -10.64 19.15
N PRO A 254 46.90 -9.99 18.05
CA PRO A 254 46.64 -8.57 17.84
C PRO A 254 45.15 -8.25 17.98
N ILE A 255 44.84 -7.01 18.38
CA ILE A 255 43.47 -6.49 18.49
C ILE A 255 42.88 -6.38 17.08
N LYS A 256 41.69 -6.95 16.87
CA LYS A 256 40.98 -6.93 15.59
C LYS A 256 39.74 -6.07 15.69
N THR A 257 39.61 -5.07 14.81
CA THR A 257 38.39 -4.26 14.70
C THR A 257 37.54 -4.78 13.56
N ASN A 258 36.33 -5.17 13.89
CA ASN A 258 35.34 -5.75 12.99
C ASN A 258 34.36 -4.67 12.54
N LEU A 259 34.33 -4.38 11.25
CA LEU A 259 33.47 -3.39 10.62
C LEU A 259 32.33 -4.09 9.87
N HIS A 260 31.10 -3.75 10.25
CA HIS A 260 29.87 -4.27 9.66
C HIS A 260 29.20 -3.17 8.83
N PHE A 261 28.99 -3.45 7.55
CA PHE A 261 28.35 -2.54 6.62
C PHE A 261 27.09 -3.19 6.04
N SER A 262 26.06 -2.40 5.79
CA SER A 262 24.90 -2.83 5.00
C SER A 262 24.81 -2.07 3.69
N LEU A 263 24.22 -2.73 2.70
CA LEU A 263 23.83 -2.17 1.42
C LEU A 263 22.34 -2.44 1.29
N SER A 264 21.55 -1.37 1.42
CA SER A 264 20.09 -1.43 1.51
C SER A 264 19.45 -1.85 0.18
N ARG A 265 18.13 -2.12 0.19
CA ARG A 265 17.37 -2.41 -1.04
C ARG A 265 17.37 -1.23 -2.01
N SER A 266 17.54 -0.01 -1.51
CA SER A 266 17.61 1.23 -2.28
C SER A 266 19.04 1.55 -2.78
N GLY A 267 20.00 0.63 -2.64
CA GLY A 267 21.38 0.82 -3.08
C GLY A 267 22.24 1.74 -2.20
N ILE A 268 21.71 2.23 -1.07
CA ILE A 268 22.45 3.06 -0.10
C ILE A 268 23.31 2.15 0.77
N ILE A 269 24.61 2.46 0.89
CA ILE A 269 25.58 1.77 1.75
C ILE A 269 25.86 2.58 3.03
N SER A 270 25.93 1.89 4.17
CA SER A 270 26.23 2.48 5.49
C SER A 270 27.17 1.61 6.30
N LEU A 271 27.87 2.22 7.26
CA LEU A 271 28.55 1.52 8.36
C LEU A 271 27.56 1.36 9.52
N ASP A 272 27.11 0.13 9.77
CA ASP A 272 26.07 -0.16 10.77
C ASP A 272 26.64 -0.35 12.18
N ARG A 273 27.80 -1.03 12.29
CA ARG A 273 28.42 -1.40 13.58
C ARG A 273 29.92 -1.59 13.43
N ALA A 274 30.66 -1.25 14.49
CA ALA A 274 32.06 -1.58 14.65
C ALA A 274 32.26 -2.28 16.01
N ASP A 275 33.01 -3.38 16.06
CA ASP A 275 33.30 -4.13 17.29
C ASP A 275 34.82 -4.36 17.42
N ALA A 276 35.43 -4.02 18.55
CA ALA A 276 36.80 -4.42 18.89
C ALA A 276 36.80 -5.85 19.46
N VAL A 277 37.73 -6.69 18.98
CA VAL A 277 37.81 -8.11 19.34
C VAL A 277 39.17 -8.43 19.95
N PHE A 278 39.12 -8.96 21.17
CA PHE A 278 40.27 -9.32 21.99
C PHE A 278 40.29 -10.82 22.23
N GLU A 279 41.36 -11.51 21.84
CA GLU A 279 41.60 -12.90 22.21
C GLU A 279 42.56 -12.92 23.40
N ILE A 280 42.11 -13.46 24.54
CA ILE A 280 42.85 -13.47 25.81
C ILE A 280 43.06 -14.91 26.25
N SER A 281 44.27 -15.23 26.72
CA SER A 281 44.61 -16.56 27.23
C SER A 281 44.56 -16.57 28.75
N GLU A 282 43.57 -17.28 29.30
CA GLU A 282 43.39 -17.44 30.74
C GLU A 282 43.71 -18.89 31.14
N TRP A 283 44.40 -19.07 32.27
CA TRP A 283 44.59 -20.39 32.86
C TRP A 283 43.29 -20.84 33.53
N VAL A 284 42.72 -21.94 33.06
CA VAL A 284 41.51 -22.54 33.63
C VAL A 284 41.88 -23.88 34.24
N GLU A 285 41.49 -24.09 35.50
CA GLU A 285 41.67 -25.38 36.17
C GLU A 285 40.63 -26.38 35.65
N VAL A 286 41.12 -27.47 35.07
CA VAL A 286 40.30 -28.56 34.52
C VAL A 286 40.52 -29.80 35.39
N VAL A 287 39.44 -30.31 35.97
CA VAL A 287 39.46 -31.54 36.77
C VAL A 287 39.65 -32.73 35.83
N LYS A 288 40.74 -33.49 36.02
CA LYS A 288 40.91 -34.79 35.36
C LYS A 288 39.97 -35.82 35.97
N ARG A 289 39.12 -36.45 35.16
CA ARG A 289 38.60 -37.79 35.47
C ARG A 289 39.54 -38.81 34.87
N ASN A 290 40.07 -39.70 35.71
CA ASN A 290 40.88 -40.82 35.22
C ASN A 290 39.97 -41.85 34.54
N LEU A 291 40.27 -42.16 33.28
CA LEU A 291 39.82 -43.36 32.58
C LEU A 291 41.07 -44.19 32.30
N THR A 292 41.06 -45.45 32.71
CA THR A 292 42.20 -46.36 32.54
C THR A 292 41.74 -47.72 32.02
N LEU A 293 42.24 -48.05 30.82
CA LEU A 293 42.50 -49.39 30.23
C LEU A 293 41.28 -50.33 30.08
N GLU A 294 40.79 -50.61 28.87
CA GLU A 294 41.38 -51.43 27.78
C GLU A 294 41.34 -52.96 28.01
N ASN A 295 40.85 -53.69 26.99
CA ASN A 295 41.41 -54.99 26.63
C ASN A 295 41.07 -55.41 25.17
N SER A 296 42.06 -55.22 24.30
CA SER A 296 42.51 -56.05 23.16
C SER A 296 41.55 -57.03 22.43
N THR A 297 41.51 -56.93 21.09
CA THR A 297 42.07 -57.96 20.17
C THR A 297 42.16 -57.51 18.68
N THR A 298 43.27 -57.87 18.03
CA THR A 298 43.52 -58.21 16.58
C THR A 298 42.46 -57.86 15.50
N THR A 299 42.77 -57.44 14.26
CA THR A 299 43.97 -57.64 13.39
C THR A 299 43.97 -56.66 12.20
N SER A 300 45.09 -56.48 11.51
CA SER A 300 45.19 -55.77 10.20
C SER A 300 45.29 -56.77 9.02
N PRO A 301 45.37 -56.35 7.74
CA PRO A 301 44.41 -55.54 6.96
C PRO A 301 44.06 -56.20 5.59
N ASN A 302 43.02 -55.74 4.87
CA ASN A 302 43.00 -55.50 3.40
C ASN A 302 41.58 -55.40 2.78
N ILE A 303 41.47 -54.61 1.68
CA ILE A 303 40.73 -54.87 0.41
C ILE A 303 39.21 -55.18 0.48
N SER A 304 38.28 -54.60 -0.30
CA SER A 304 38.20 -53.41 -1.20
C SER A 304 36.78 -53.32 -1.81
N VAL A 305 36.54 -52.33 -2.70
CA VAL A 305 35.51 -52.24 -3.77
C VAL A 305 34.07 -51.78 -3.42
N GLU A 306 33.62 -50.77 -4.18
CA GLU A 306 32.26 -50.41 -4.69
C GLU A 306 31.00 -50.54 -3.78
N ALA A 307 30.32 -49.42 -3.49
CA ALA A 307 29.22 -48.79 -4.27
C ALA A 307 27.85 -49.43 -3.95
N ASP A 308 26.74 -48.71 -3.73
CA ASP A 308 26.25 -47.62 -4.57
C ASP A 308 25.12 -46.80 -3.87
N ALA A 309 24.76 -45.67 -4.50
CA ALA A 309 23.45 -45.02 -4.56
C ALA A 309 22.64 -44.60 -3.30
N LYS A 310 22.29 -43.29 -3.31
CA LYS A 310 20.97 -42.69 -2.94
C LYS A 310 20.56 -42.69 -1.45
N ASN A 311 19.78 -41.73 -0.96
CA ASN A 311 19.36 -40.39 -1.40
C ASN A 311 18.69 -39.72 -0.17
N SER A 312 18.57 -38.37 -0.14
CA SER A 312 17.56 -37.62 0.65
C SER A 312 17.51 -37.84 2.18
N SER A 313 17.24 -36.85 3.04
CA SER A 313 16.86 -35.45 2.87
C SER A 313 17.01 -34.76 4.24
N GLU A 314 16.68 -33.47 4.31
CA GLU A 314 15.80 -32.84 5.33
C GLU A 314 15.56 -33.64 6.64
N GLU A 315 15.64 -33.05 7.85
CA GLU A 315 15.48 -31.65 8.21
C GLU A 315 15.75 -31.49 9.73
N ASN A 316 15.78 -30.25 10.24
CA ASN A 316 15.19 -29.79 11.54
C ASN A 316 15.41 -30.58 12.86
N ASN A 317 15.53 -29.95 14.04
CA ASN A 317 15.79 -28.56 14.43
C ASN A 317 16.11 -28.56 15.96
N ASP A 318 16.39 -27.39 16.54
CA ASP A 318 15.86 -26.88 17.83
C ASP A 318 15.27 -27.85 18.90
N ASN A 319 15.43 -27.68 20.24
CA ASN A 319 16.24 -26.77 21.08
C ASN A 319 15.98 -27.07 22.61
N LEU A 320 16.66 -26.34 23.53
CA LEU A 320 16.40 -26.21 25.00
C LEU A 320 16.57 -27.48 25.91
N HIS A 321 17.24 -27.49 27.09
CA HIS A 321 17.06 -26.75 28.38
C HIS A 321 15.73 -27.13 29.13
N VAL A 322 15.63 -27.45 30.44
CA VAL A 322 16.09 -26.81 31.71
C VAL A 322 16.00 -27.80 32.93
N ALA A 323 16.76 -27.54 34.04
CA ALA A 323 16.64 -28.01 35.46
C ALA A 323 16.56 -29.53 35.82
N VAL A 324 17.14 -30.12 36.89
CA VAL A 324 17.64 -29.74 38.26
C VAL A 324 16.60 -29.86 39.40
N GLU A 325 16.75 -30.90 40.25
CA GLU A 325 16.64 -30.98 41.75
C GLU A 325 16.55 -32.48 42.21
N PHE A 326 17.46 -33.02 43.02
CA PHE A 326 17.39 -33.27 44.50
C PHE A 326 16.19 -34.14 45.00
N SER A 327 16.30 -35.14 45.90
CA SER A 327 17.40 -35.60 46.78
C SER A 327 17.22 -37.02 47.38
N ASN A 328 18.34 -37.65 47.79
CA ASN A 328 18.61 -38.61 48.90
C ASN A 328 17.62 -39.71 49.38
N ILE A 329 18.17 -40.91 49.66
CA ILE A 329 18.35 -41.44 51.04
C ILE A 329 19.44 -42.55 51.08
N SER A 330 20.16 -42.61 52.20
CA SER A 330 21.45 -43.29 52.38
C SER A 330 21.37 -44.67 53.06
N LYS A 331 22.41 -45.49 52.91
CA LYS A 331 22.88 -46.43 53.95
C LYS A 331 24.41 -46.48 53.98
N SER A 332 24.96 -46.52 55.19
CA SER A 332 26.39 -46.42 55.50
C SER A 332 27.00 -47.77 55.90
N ASN A 333 28.33 -47.91 55.77
CA ASN A 333 29.20 -48.11 56.95
C ASN A 333 30.69 -47.96 56.62
N MET A 334 31.41 -47.40 57.60
CA MET A 334 32.82 -47.46 58.03
C MET A 334 33.80 -48.33 57.21
N GLU A 335 35.10 -48.02 57.11
CA GLU A 335 35.92 -46.85 57.46
C GLU A 335 37.29 -47.05 56.76
N GLU A 336 37.86 -46.04 56.10
CA GLU A 336 39.32 -45.84 56.05
C GLU A 336 39.67 -44.49 55.41
N HIS A 337 40.57 -43.74 56.04
CA HIS A 337 41.06 -42.47 55.51
C HIS A 337 42.15 -42.73 54.47
N THR A 338 41.90 -42.36 53.21
CA THR A 338 42.97 -42.00 52.28
C THR A 338 42.53 -40.80 51.45
N THR A 339 43.21 -39.67 51.63
CA THR A 339 42.97 -38.43 50.89
C THR A 339 43.34 -38.63 49.42
N MET A 340 42.34 -38.80 48.55
CA MET A 340 42.56 -38.75 47.10
C MET A 340 42.63 -37.29 46.65
N ASP A 341 43.84 -36.83 46.32
CA ASP A 341 44.07 -35.51 45.72
C ASP A 341 43.36 -35.39 44.37
N LEU A 342 42.36 -34.50 44.30
CA LEU A 342 41.79 -34.03 43.05
C LEU A 342 42.80 -33.11 42.36
N SER A 343 43.76 -33.69 41.65
CA SER A 343 44.74 -32.93 40.85
C SER A 343 44.04 -32.11 39.75
N THR A 344 43.88 -30.81 40.00
CA THR A 344 43.45 -29.84 38.99
C THR A 344 44.59 -29.57 38.02
N GLU A 345 44.37 -29.84 36.73
CA GLU A 345 45.35 -29.51 35.70
C GLU A 345 45.01 -28.13 35.11
N ARG A 346 45.92 -27.17 35.29
CA ARG A 346 45.78 -25.84 34.68
C ARG A 346 46.00 -25.95 33.17
N LYS A 347 44.96 -25.67 32.39
CA LYS A 347 45.03 -25.59 30.91
C LYS A 347 44.81 -24.16 30.45
N LEU A 348 45.65 -23.71 29.53
CA LEU A 348 45.52 -22.40 28.91
C LEU A 348 44.34 -22.41 27.93
N LYS A 349 43.30 -21.61 28.20
CA LYS A 349 42.11 -21.50 27.36
C LYS A 349 42.00 -20.10 26.77
N LYS A 350 41.89 -20.03 25.44
CA LYS A 350 41.60 -18.78 24.74
C LYS A 350 40.13 -18.40 24.91
N ARG A 351 39.86 -17.13 25.21
CA ARG A 351 38.53 -16.52 25.29
C ARG A 351 38.50 -15.29 24.38
N THR A 352 37.41 -15.12 23.63
CA THR A 352 37.20 -13.98 22.74
C THR A 352 36.21 -13.02 23.37
N PHE A 353 36.65 -11.79 23.62
CA PHE A 353 35.82 -10.68 24.09
C PHE A 353 35.51 -9.76 22.91
N ARG A 354 34.29 -9.21 22.87
CA ARG A 354 33.87 -8.23 21.87
C ARG A 354 33.36 -6.97 22.57
N VAL A 355 33.90 -5.82 22.20
CA VAL A 355 33.54 -4.51 22.75
C VAL A 355 32.94 -3.68 21.60
N PRO A 356 31.68 -3.26 21.66
CA PRO A 356 31.09 -2.41 20.63
C PRO A 356 31.75 -1.03 20.66
N LEU A 357 32.11 -0.51 19.49
CA LEU A 357 32.72 0.81 19.31
C LEU A 357 31.66 1.86 18.98
N LYS A 358 31.93 3.12 19.33
CA LYS A 358 31.02 4.23 19.08
C LYS A 358 31.28 4.83 17.70
N ILE A 359 30.32 4.68 16.80
CA ILE A 359 30.31 5.30 15.48
C ILE A 359 29.58 6.64 15.55
N VAL A 360 30.14 7.68 14.92
CA VAL A 360 29.50 8.98 14.68
C VAL A 360 29.69 9.35 13.22
N GLU A 361 28.58 9.53 12.48
CA GLU A 361 28.64 10.03 11.11
C GLU A 361 29.00 11.52 11.09
N LYS A 362 29.94 11.89 10.22
CA LYS A 362 30.46 13.24 9.99
C LYS A 362 30.25 13.72 8.54
N THR A 363 29.61 12.92 7.70
CA THR A 363 29.32 13.20 6.28
C THR A 363 28.91 14.66 6.05
N MET A 364 29.68 15.40 5.24
CA MET A 364 29.35 16.77 4.83
C MET A 364 29.03 16.82 3.33
N GLY A 365 28.06 17.66 2.96
CA GLY A 365 27.71 17.90 1.55
C GLY A 365 26.45 17.17 1.07
N PRO A 366 26.27 16.98 -0.26
CA PRO A 366 24.99 16.57 -0.86
C PRO A 366 24.44 15.20 -0.45
N GLY A 367 25.28 14.32 0.13
CA GLY A 367 24.88 13.00 0.61
C GLY A 367 24.30 12.98 2.03
N MET A 368 24.32 14.10 2.76
CA MET A 368 23.85 14.14 4.15
C MET A 368 22.32 13.94 4.21
N PRO A 369 21.80 13.04 5.06
CA PRO A 369 20.37 12.93 5.32
C PRO A 369 19.85 14.19 6.05
N LEU A 370 18.58 14.55 5.84
CA LEU A 370 17.96 15.67 6.54
C LEU A 370 18.06 15.49 8.07
N SER A 371 18.43 16.56 8.78
CA SER A 371 18.40 16.58 10.23
C SER A 371 16.95 16.47 10.74
N LYS A 372 16.77 16.06 12.00
CA LYS A 372 15.42 15.93 12.60
C LYS A 372 14.67 17.26 12.62
N GLU A 373 15.40 18.34 12.85
CA GLU A 373 14.91 19.72 12.88
C GLU A 373 14.48 20.16 11.48
N SER A 374 15.33 19.94 10.46
CA SER A 374 15.03 20.30 9.07
C SER A 374 13.88 19.48 8.49
N LEU A 375 13.78 18.20 8.88
CA LEU A 375 12.67 17.33 8.51
C LEU A 375 11.36 17.82 9.16
N ALA A 376 11.38 18.17 10.45
CA ALA A 376 10.20 18.72 11.14
C ALA A 376 9.76 20.07 10.55
N GLU A 377 10.69 20.96 10.20
CA GLU A 377 10.38 22.21 9.50
C GLU A 377 9.72 21.96 8.14
N ALA A 378 10.27 21.02 7.35
CA ALA A 378 9.70 20.64 6.06
C ALA A 378 8.29 20.04 6.19
N THR A 379 8.06 19.16 7.16
CA THR A 379 6.73 18.59 7.46
C THR A 379 5.73 19.69 7.84
N ASN A 380 6.06 20.55 8.80
CA ASN A 380 5.19 21.65 9.23
C ASN A 380 4.84 22.59 8.06
N LYS A 381 5.79 22.82 7.15
CA LYS A 381 5.59 23.63 5.94
C LYS A 381 4.66 22.95 4.93
N LEU A 382 4.75 21.63 4.76
CA LEU A 382 3.84 20.86 3.91
C LEU A 382 2.43 20.85 4.50
N GLU A 383 2.26 20.56 5.79
CA GLU A 383 0.96 20.60 6.47
C GLU A 383 0.26 21.97 6.33
N ALA A 384 1.02 23.07 6.42
CA ALA A 384 0.51 24.42 6.22
C ALA A 384 0.09 24.72 4.77
N LEU A 385 0.70 24.06 3.78
CA LEU A 385 0.29 24.15 2.37
C LEU A 385 -0.93 23.26 2.10
N ASP A 386 -0.91 22.02 2.56
CA ASP A 386 -2.03 21.06 2.43
C ASP A 386 -3.32 21.63 3.04
N LYS A 387 -3.23 22.28 4.21
CA LYS A 387 -4.37 22.96 4.83
C LYS A 387 -4.97 24.05 3.93
N LYS A 388 -4.12 24.86 3.27
CA LYS A 388 -4.57 25.90 2.33
C LYS A 388 -5.18 25.31 1.06
N ASP A 389 -4.62 24.21 0.55
CA ASP A 389 -5.15 23.53 -0.63
C ASP A 389 -6.47 22.78 -0.33
N VAL A 390 -6.65 22.26 0.88
CA VAL A 390 -7.95 21.74 1.37
C VAL A 390 -8.97 22.86 1.49
N GLU A 391 -8.61 23.98 2.12
CA GLU A 391 -9.48 25.15 2.28
C GLU A 391 -9.92 25.75 0.93
N ARG A 392 -8.98 25.91 0.00
CA ARG A 392 -9.26 26.36 -1.37
C ARG A 392 -10.20 25.42 -2.12
N ARG A 393 -9.97 24.10 -2.03
CA ARG A 393 -10.86 23.09 -2.65
C ARG A 393 -12.27 23.14 -2.04
N ARG A 394 -12.37 23.20 -0.71
CA ARG A 394 -13.66 23.31 0.00
C ARG A 394 -14.42 24.58 -0.40
N THR A 395 -13.72 25.71 -0.52
CA THR A 395 -14.32 26.99 -0.93
C THR A 395 -14.87 26.89 -2.36
N ALA A 396 -14.09 26.35 -3.30
CA ALA A 396 -14.53 26.13 -4.68
C ALA A 396 -15.68 25.12 -4.80
N GLU A 397 -15.65 24.03 -4.02
CA GLU A 397 -16.72 23.04 -3.96
C GLU A 397 -18.03 23.67 -3.45
N LEU A 398 -17.98 24.47 -2.38
CA LEU A 398 -19.15 25.13 -1.82
C LEU A 398 -19.69 26.24 -2.73
N LYS A 399 -18.81 26.96 -3.44
CA LYS A 399 -19.21 27.91 -4.49
C LYS A 399 -19.98 27.19 -5.61
N ASN A 400 -19.43 26.11 -6.15
CA ASN A 400 -20.10 25.30 -7.18
C ASN A 400 -21.40 24.67 -6.69
N ASN A 401 -21.46 24.21 -5.43
CA ASN A 401 -22.67 23.64 -4.85
C ASN A 401 -23.77 24.69 -4.66
N LEU A 402 -23.41 25.93 -4.30
CA LEU A 402 -24.34 27.06 -4.23
C LEU A 402 -24.87 27.43 -5.62
N GLU A 403 -23.97 27.64 -6.58
CA GLU A 403 -24.33 27.99 -7.96
C GLU A 403 -25.21 26.90 -8.61
N GLY A 404 -24.82 25.63 -8.48
CA GLY A 404 -25.60 24.49 -8.95
C GLY A 404 -26.96 24.35 -8.27
N TYR A 405 -27.05 24.63 -6.97
CA TYR A 405 -28.33 24.62 -6.26
C TYR A 405 -29.26 25.73 -6.76
N ILE A 406 -28.73 26.93 -7.03
CA ILE A 406 -29.51 28.06 -7.56
C ILE A 406 -30.09 27.71 -8.92
N TYR A 407 -29.25 27.27 -9.87
CA TYR A 407 -29.71 26.92 -11.22
C TYR A 407 -30.73 25.77 -11.22
N ALA A 408 -30.42 24.66 -10.53
CA ALA A 408 -31.32 23.52 -10.45
C ALA A 408 -32.62 23.79 -9.67
N THR A 409 -32.65 24.82 -8.82
CA THR A 409 -33.86 25.27 -8.14
C THR A 409 -34.70 26.17 -9.04
N LYS A 410 -34.09 27.16 -9.72
CA LYS A 410 -34.80 28.03 -10.68
C LYS A 410 -35.44 27.22 -11.80
N GLU A 411 -34.70 26.30 -12.41
CA GLU A 411 -35.23 25.40 -13.45
C GLU A 411 -36.49 24.65 -12.96
N LYS A 412 -36.46 24.10 -11.74
CA LYS A 412 -37.62 23.42 -11.15
C LYS A 412 -38.79 24.36 -10.88
N LEU A 413 -38.53 25.58 -10.38
CA LEU A 413 -39.57 26.58 -10.12
C LEU A 413 -40.29 27.02 -11.40
N GLU A 414 -39.59 27.02 -12.54
CA GLU A 414 -40.13 27.38 -13.86
C GLU A 414 -40.78 26.19 -14.59
N SER A 415 -40.21 24.99 -14.51
CA SER A 415 -40.62 23.84 -15.32
C SER A 415 -41.69 22.95 -14.70
N SER A 416 -41.90 23.01 -13.38
CA SER A 416 -42.70 22.02 -12.66
C SER A 416 -44.11 22.52 -12.33
N GLU A 417 -45.09 22.21 -13.19
CA GLU A 417 -46.53 22.42 -12.95
C GLU A 417 -47.03 21.75 -11.64
N GLU A 418 -46.35 20.71 -11.16
CA GLU A 418 -46.67 20.06 -9.87
C GLU A 418 -46.43 20.99 -8.65
N LEU A 419 -45.60 22.03 -8.79
CA LEU A 419 -45.35 23.01 -7.72
C LEU A 419 -46.56 23.91 -7.46
N ASP A 420 -47.43 24.14 -8.45
CA ASP A 420 -48.68 24.88 -8.29
C ASP A 420 -49.63 24.22 -7.28
N GLN A 421 -49.50 22.89 -7.07
CA GLN A 421 -50.36 22.11 -6.18
C GLN A 421 -49.89 22.14 -4.71
N ILE A 422 -48.63 22.49 -4.46
CA ILE A 422 -47.93 22.30 -3.17
C ILE A 422 -47.27 23.57 -2.60
N SER A 423 -47.38 24.69 -3.31
CA SER A 423 -46.83 25.99 -2.90
C SER A 423 -47.70 27.15 -3.36
N THR A 424 -47.62 28.29 -2.68
CA THR A 424 -48.33 29.50 -3.15
C THR A 424 -47.53 30.24 -4.23
N VAL A 425 -48.19 31.13 -4.97
CA VAL A 425 -47.50 32.01 -5.93
C VAL A 425 -46.53 32.94 -5.18
N GLU A 426 -46.93 33.45 -4.02
CA GLU A 426 -46.13 34.33 -3.16
C GLU A 426 -44.89 33.61 -2.59
N GLU A 427 -45.04 32.35 -2.14
CA GLU A 427 -43.93 31.52 -1.63
C GLU A 427 -42.87 31.29 -2.72
N ARG A 428 -43.29 31.00 -3.95
CA ARG A 428 -42.38 30.82 -5.11
C ARG A 428 -41.74 32.13 -5.57
N GLN A 429 -42.49 33.23 -5.64
CA GLN A 429 -41.95 34.54 -6.02
C GLN A 429 -40.92 35.05 -4.99
N SER A 430 -41.22 34.90 -3.70
CA SER A 430 -40.30 35.23 -2.60
C SER A 430 -39.02 34.39 -2.68
N PHE A 431 -39.14 33.07 -2.91
CA PHE A 431 -37.96 32.21 -3.04
C PHE A 431 -37.15 32.54 -4.30
N ASN A 432 -37.78 32.78 -5.45
CA ASN A 432 -37.06 33.15 -6.67
C ASN A 432 -36.30 34.48 -6.50
N HIS A 433 -36.92 35.49 -5.86
CA HIS A 433 -36.24 36.73 -5.54
C HIS A 433 -35.03 36.52 -4.60
N LYS A 434 -35.12 35.59 -3.64
CA LYS A 434 -33.96 35.22 -2.79
C LYS A 434 -32.86 34.49 -3.57
N LEU A 435 -33.24 33.67 -4.57
CA LEU A 435 -32.29 33.03 -5.47
C LEU A 435 -31.59 34.06 -6.39
N ASP A 436 -32.32 35.07 -6.87
CA ASP A 436 -31.75 36.22 -7.60
C ASP A 436 -30.75 36.99 -6.73
N GLU A 437 -31.13 37.37 -5.51
CA GLU A 437 -30.26 38.11 -4.58
C GLU A 437 -28.95 37.38 -4.29
N VAL A 438 -29.00 36.06 -4.03
CA VAL A 438 -27.80 35.27 -3.76
C VAL A 438 -26.98 35.02 -5.03
N GLN A 439 -27.61 34.95 -6.20
CA GLN A 439 -26.91 34.87 -7.49
C GLN A 439 -26.22 36.19 -7.86
N GLU A 440 -26.84 37.34 -7.60
CA GLU A 440 -26.21 38.65 -7.81
C GLU A 440 -25.01 38.82 -6.86
N TRP A 441 -25.18 38.49 -5.58
CA TRP A 441 -24.07 38.44 -4.61
C TRP A 441 -22.91 37.55 -5.10
N LEU A 442 -23.19 36.38 -5.67
CA LEU A 442 -22.18 35.45 -6.17
C LEU A 442 -21.26 36.06 -7.25
N TYR A 443 -21.77 36.99 -8.06
CA TYR A 443 -21.04 37.66 -9.13
C TYR A 443 -20.43 39.02 -8.74
N ILE A 444 -20.89 39.65 -7.65
CA ILE A 444 -20.38 40.95 -7.19
C ILE A 444 -19.36 40.77 -6.04
N ASP A 445 -19.78 40.16 -4.94
CA ASP A 445 -18.97 40.03 -3.72
C ASP A 445 -18.45 38.58 -3.51
N GLY A 446 -19.06 37.61 -4.18
CA GLY A 446 -18.78 36.17 -4.05
C GLY A 446 -17.53 35.66 -4.77
N GLU A 447 -16.62 36.54 -5.23
CA GLU A 447 -15.33 36.11 -5.77
C GLU A 447 -14.32 35.76 -4.66
N ASP A 448 -14.21 36.62 -3.65
CA ASP A 448 -13.27 36.48 -2.52
C ASP A 448 -13.90 35.90 -1.23
N ALA A 449 -15.16 35.47 -1.30
CA ALA A 449 -15.91 34.97 -0.15
C ALA A 449 -15.37 33.64 0.43
N THR A 450 -15.58 33.45 1.72
CA THR A 450 -15.11 32.28 2.47
C THR A 450 -16.00 31.04 2.28
N ALA A 451 -15.43 29.85 2.52
CA ALA A 451 -16.18 28.60 2.58
C ALA A 451 -17.41 28.66 3.51
N THR A 452 -17.30 29.36 4.64
CA THR A 452 -18.40 29.59 5.59
C THR A 452 -19.53 30.42 4.99
N GLU A 453 -19.21 31.51 4.28
CA GLU A 453 -20.21 32.40 3.68
C GLU A 453 -20.99 31.74 2.53
N PHE A 454 -20.35 30.85 1.77
CA PHE A 454 -21.03 30.01 0.77
C PHE A 454 -21.94 28.97 1.43
N GLN A 455 -21.47 28.33 2.51
CA GLN A 455 -22.24 27.34 3.26
C GLN A 455 -23.50 27.97 3.88
N GLU A 456 -23.36 29.10 4.57
CA GLU A 456 -24.47 29.80 5.21
C GLU A 456 -25.56 30.24 4.21
N ARG A 457 -25.16 30.72 3.03
CA ARG A 457 -26.10 31.07 1.95
C ARG A 457 -26.76 29.84 1.33
N LEU A 458 -26.01 28.76 1.13
CA LEU A 458 -26.55 27.49 0.62
C LEU A 458 -27.57 26.90 1.59
N ASP A 459 -27.28 26.91 2.89
CA ASP A 459 -28.20 26.38 3.90
C ASP A 459 -29.42 27.29 4.08
N MET A 460 -29.26 28.62 4.05
CA MET A 460 -30.39 29.57 4.00
C MET A 460 -31.35 29.29 2.82
N LEU A 461 -30.81 29.02 1.63
CA LEU A 461 -31.64 28.67 0.47
C LEU A 461 -32.30 27.28 0.61
N LYS A 462 -31.60 26.31 1.20
CA LYS A 462 -32.16 24.97 1.49
C LYS A 462 -33.24 25.00 2.57
N ASP A 463 -33.16 25.87 3.57
CA ASP A 463 -34.17 26.00 4.61
C ASP A 463 -35.49 26.53 4.03
N ILE A 464 -35.42 27.38 3.00
CA ILE A 464 -36.58 27.87 2.24
C ILE A 464 -37.10 26.81 1.27
N GLY A 465 -36.22 26.24 0.43
CA GLY A 465 -36.61 25.28 -0.61
C GLY A 465 -36.93 23.87 -0.11
N GLY A 466 -36.37 23.47 1.03
CA GLY A 466 -36.47 22.14 1.61
C GLY A 466 -37.92 21.69 1.88
N PRO A 467 -38.73 22.47 2.61
CA PRO A 467 -40.15 22.18 2.81
C PRO A 467 -40.93 22.05 1.49
N MET A 468 -40.66 22.90 0.51
CA MET A 468 -41.31 22.86 -0.80
C MET A 468 -40.94 21.58 -1.57
N PHE A 469 -39.65 21.27 -1.71
CA PHE A 469 -39.20 20.05 -2.39
C PHE A 469 -39.58 18.76 -1.64
N PHE A 470 -39.71 18.82 -0.31
CA PHE A 470 -40.26 17.72 0.49
C PHE A 470 -41.74 17.46 0.15
N ARG A 471 -42.59 18.50 0.13
CA ARG A 471 -44.00 18.38 -0.29
C ARG A 471 -44.11 17.83 -1.72
N LEU A 472 -43.27 18.28 -2.65
CA LEU A 472 -43.23 17.81 -4.05
C LEU A 472 -42.90 16.32 -4.13
N LYS A 473 -41.84 15.86 -3.44
CA LYS A 473 -41.49 14.44 -3.36
C LYS A 473 -42.62 13.60 -2.76
N GLU A 474 -43.24 14.09 -1.70
CA GLU A 474 -44.35 13.40 -1.01
C GLU A 474 -45.68 13.41 -1.77
N LEU A 475 -45.82 14.21 -2.84
CA LEU A 475 -46.97 14.19 -3.74
C LEU A 475 -47.07 12.87 -4.52
N THR A 476 -45.93 12.36 -5.01
CA THR A 476 -45.86 11.09 -5.75
C THR A 476 -45.49 9.90 -4.86
N ALA A 477 -44.62 10.09 -3.87
CA ALA A 477 -44.15 9.01 -3.00
C ALA A 477 -45.24 8.42 -2.09
N ARG A 478 -46.15 9.24 -1.55
CA ARG A 478 -47.18 8.76 -0.61
C ARG A 478 -48.26 7.90 -1.27
N PRO A 479 -48.86 8.28 -2.43
CA PRO A 479 -49.79 7.39 -3.14
C PRO A 479 -49.12 6.05 -3.51
N ALA A 480 -47.84 6.05 -3.87
CA ALA A 480 -47.09 4.84 -4.15
C ALA A 480 -46.88 3.97 -2.88
N ALA A 481 -46.50 4.57 -1.74
CA ALA A 481 -46.33 3.88 -0.47
C ALA A 481 -47.65 3.29 0.06
N VAL A 482 -48.76 4.04 -0.03
CA VAL A 482 -50.12 3.57 0.30
C VAL A 482 -50.52 2.40 -0.60
N LYS A 483 -50.32 2.51 -1.92
CA LYS A 483 -50.59 1.42 -2.86
C LYS A 483 -49.77 0.16 -2.54
N HIS A 484 -48.50 0.34 -2.15
CA HIS A 484 -47.64 -0.74 -1.69
C HIS A 484 -48.17 -1.41 -0.42
N ALA A 485 -48.52 -0.62 0.60
CA ALA A 485 -49.07 -1.12 1.86
C ALA A 485 -50.40 -1.87 1.66
N ARG A 486 -51.33 -1.31 0.87
CA ARG A 486 -52.60 -1.96 0.52
C ARG A 486 -52.39 -3.27 -0.24
N ARG A 487 -51.41 -3.35 -1.16
CA ARG A 487 -51.03 -4.61 -1.83
C ARG A 487 -50.51 -5.64 -0.83
N TYR A 488 -49.59 -5.25 0.04
CA TYR A 488 -49.04 -6.15 1.05
C TYR A 488 -50.10 -6.68 2.03
N LEU A 489 -51.09 -5.86 2.42
CA LEU A 489 -52.21 -6.31 3.25
C LEU A 489 -53.06 -7.40 2.55
N VAL A 490 -53.22 -7.35 1.22
CA VAL A 490 -53.90 -8.39 0.43
C VAL A 490 -53.04 -9.66 0.33
N GLU A 491 -51.73 -9.53 0.09
CA GLU A 491 -50.78 -10.65 0.11
C GLU A 491 -50.76 -11.34 1.48
N LEU A 492 -50.82 -10.57 2.56
CA LEU A 492 -50.87 -11.07 3.94
C LEU A 492 -52.13 -11.91 4.21
N GLN A 493 -53.29 -11.54 3.65
CA GLN A 493 -54.50 -12.37 3.74
C GLN A 493 -54.30 -13.75 3.09
N GLN A 494 -53.57 -13.83 1.98
CA GLN A 494 -53.22 -15.11 1.34
C GLN A 494 -52.23 -15.91 2.18
N ILE A 495 -51.23 -15.26 2.78
CA ILE A 495 -50.27 -15.89 3.70
C ILE A 495 -50.98 -16.48 4.91
N LEU A 496 -51.90 -15.74 5.53
CA LEU A 496 -52.71 -16.19 6.67
C LEU A 496 -53.61 -17.39 6.30
N LEU A 497 -54.21 -17.39 5.11
CA LEU A 497 -54.97 -18.54 4.60
C LEU A 497 -54.05 -19.77 4.37
N GLY A 498 -52.84 -19.53 3.85
CA GLY A 498 -51.80 -20.53 3.68
C GLY A 498 -51.27 -21.11 5.00
N TRP A 499 -51.23 -20.30 6.07
CA TRP A 499 -50.87 -20.79 7.41
C TRP A 499 -51.97 -21.66 8.01
N LYS A 500 -53.24 -21.27 7.92
CA LYS A 500 -54.38 -22.07 8.40
C LYS A 500 -54.50 -23.43 7.69
N THR A 501 -54.14 -23.49 6.41
CA THR A 501 -54.21 -24.73 5.60
C THR A 501 -52.96 -25.59 5.71
N ASN A 502 -51.76 -25.01 5.68
CA ASN A 502 -50.50 -25.76 5.53
C ASN A 502 -49.57 -25.71 6.76
N LYS A 503 -49.85 -24.88 7.78
CA LYS A 503 -48.98 -24.65 8.95
C LYS A 503 -49.71 -24.67 10.31
N SER A 504 -50.46 -25.74 10.58
CA SER A 504 -51.22 -25.95 11.82
C SER A 504 -50.43 -26.04 13.14
N TRP A 505 -49.09 -25.89 13.11
CA TRP A 505 -48.24 -25.87 14.31
C TRP A 505 -47.85 -24.45 14.77
N LEU A 506 -48.24 -23.42 14.03
CA LEU A 506 -47.94 -22.03 14.37
C LEU A 506 -48.80 -21.57 15.57
N PRO A 507 -48.25 -20.82 16.53
CA PRO A 507 -49.02 -20.34 17.68
C PRO A 507 -50.17 -19.42 17.25
N GLU A 508 -51.41 -19.81 17.57
CA GLU A 508 -52.62 -19.11 17.15
C GLU A 508 -52.68 -17.68 17.70
N ASP A 509 -52.19 -17.47 18.93
CA ASP A 509 -52.03 -16.14 19.54
C ASP A 509 -51.18 -15.18 18.68
N LYS A 510 -50.09 -15.67 18.09
CA LYS A 510 -49.20 -14.87 17.23
C LYS A 510 -49.80 -14.60 15.85
N ILE A 511 -50.64 -15.51 15.37
CA ILE A 511 -51.42 -15.29 14.14
C ILE A 511 -52.46 -14.18 14.40
N ASN A 512 -53.13 -14.22 15.55
CA ASN A 512 -54.10 -13.21 15.96
C ASN A 512 -53.44 -11.83 16.19
N GLU A 513 -52.22 -11.79 16.74
CA GLU A 513 -51.41 -10.57 16.83
C GLU A 513 -51.15 -9.94 15.45
N VAL A 514 -50.72 -10.75 14.46
CA VAL A 514 -50.49 -10.28 13.08
C VAL A 514 -51.79 -9.80 12.41
N VAL A 515 -52.93 -10.45 12.66
CA VAL A 515 -54.23 -9.99 12.15
C VAL A 515 -54.60 -8.64 12.78
N SER A 516 -54.43 -8.50 14.09
CA SER A 516 -54.66 -7.25 14.83
C SER A 516 -53.78 -6.12 14.31
N ASP A 517 -52.48 -6.36 14.11
CA ASP A 517 -51.55 -5.37 13.55
C ASP A 517 -51.88 -4.97 12.11
N ALA A 518 -52.33 -5.93 11.29
CA ALA A 518 -52.76 -5.67 9.92
C ALA A 518 -54.03 -4.83 9.86
N ASP A 519 -54.99 -5.06 10.76
CA ASP A 519 -56.20 -4.24 10.88
C ASP A 519 -55.90 -2.85 11.47
N MET A 520 -55.01 -2.75 12.47
CA MET A 520 -54.54 -1.45 12.98
C MET A 520 -53.82 -0.64 11.88
N LEU A 521 -52.99 -1.28 11.04
CA LEU A 521 -52.34 -0.63 9.91
C LEU A 521 -53.37 -0.17 8.86
N ARG A 522 -54.39 -0.99 8.56
CA ARG A 522 -55.48 -0.64 7.64
C ARG A 522 -56.28 0.58 8.13
N ILE A 523 -56.71 0.56 9.40
CA ILE A 523 -57.45 1.67 10.02
C ILE A 523 -56.59 2.95 9.99
N TRP A 524 -55.33 2.86 10.42
CA TRP A 524 -54.41 4.00 10.41
C TRP A 524 -54.19 4.58 9.00
N LEU A 525 -54.08 3.74 7.96
CA LEU A 525 -53.96 4.20 6.57
C LEU A 525 -55.23 4.93 6.11
N ASP A 526 -56.41 4.35 6.33
CA ASP A 526 -57.68 4.97 5.92
C ASP A 526 -57.94 6.30 6.69
N GLU A 527 -57.61 6.37 7.99
CA GLU A 527 -57.64 7.60 8.80
C GLU A 527 -56.67 8.66 8.27
N LYS A 528 -55.41 8.30 8.01
CA LYS A 528 -54.38 9.24 7.55
C LYS A 528 -54.59 9.71 6.11
N GLU A 529 -55.13 8.88 5.23
CA GLU A 529 -55.60 9.33 3.92
C GLU A 529 -56.80 10.28 4.01
N ALA A 530 -57.72 10.06 4.96
CA ALA A 530 -58.86 10.95 5.19
C ALA A 530 -58.45 12.28 5.84
N GLU A 531 -57.44 12.29 6.70
CA GLU A 531 -56.81 13.49 7.25
C GLU A 531 -56.11 14.27 6.12
N GLN A 532 -55.25 13.61 5.33
CA GLN A 532 -54.51 14.25 4.25
C GLN A 532 -55.41 14.85 3.16
N LYS A 533 -56.60 14.30 2.90
CA LYS A 533 -57.59 14.88 1.97
C LYS A 533 -58.23 16.19 2.47
N LYS A 534 -58.12 16.49 3.77
CA LYS A 534 -58.58 17.74 4.39
C LYS A 534 -57.47 18.78 4.52
N THR A 535 -56.22 18.32 4.60
CA THR A 535 -55.02 19.14 4.72
C THR A 535 -54.66 19.82 3.39
N PRO A 536 -54.48 21.16 3.33
CA PRO A 536 -54.06 21.84 2.11
C PRO A 536 -52.70 21.38 1.58
N GLY A 537 -52.52 21.33 0.25
CA GLY A 537 -51.30 20.86 -0.39
C GLY A 537 -50.03 21.65 -0.05
N PHE A 538 -50.20 22.93 0.33
CA PHE A 538 -49.15 23.84 0.77
C PHE A 538 -48.81 23.76 2.28
N SER A 539 -49.45 22.87 3.04
CA SER A 539 -49.11 22.61 4.44
C SER A 539 -48.37 21.29 4.63
N THR A 540 -47.77 21.08 5.80
CA THR A 540 -47.01 19.86 6.11
C THR A 540 -47.89 18.61 5.93
N PRO A 541 -47.41 17.57 5.23
CA PRO A 541 -48.07 16.27 5.12
C PRO A 541 -48.60 15.72 6.46
N ALA A 542 -49.84 15.23 6.48
CA ALA A 542 -50.45 14.62 7.68
C ALA A 542 -49.82 13.27 8.10
N PHE A 543 -49.09 12.66 7.16
CA PHE A 543 -48.24 11.48 7.31
C PHE A 543 -47.27 11.45 6.12
N THR A 544 -46.13 10.77 6.30
CA THR A 544 -45.08 10.62 5.29
C THR A 544 -45.04 9.23 4.64
N SER A 545 -44.41 9.13 3.47
CA SER A 545 -44.17 7.86 2.78
C SER A 545 -43.27 6.92 3.61
N GLU A 546 -42.31 7.49 4.33
CA GLU A 546 -41.38 6.77 5.21
C GLU A 546 -42.08 6.15 6.44
N GLU A 547 -43.05 6.83 7.06
CA GLU A 547 -43.90 6.25 8.11
C GLU A 547 -44.68 5.02 7.62
N VAL A 548 -45.22 5.08 6.40
CA VAL A 548 -45.95 3.96 5.77
C VAL A 548 -45.01 2.78 5.56
N PHE A 549 -43.82 3.01 4.97
CA PHE A 549 -42.84 1.95 4.76
C PHE A 549 -42.36 1.32 6.08
N THR A 550 -42.08 2.14 7.10
CA THR A 550 -41.66 1.67 8.44
C THR A 550 -42.72 0.78 9.07
N LYS A 551 -44.00 1.16 9.00
CA LYS A 551 -45.11 0.35 9.53
C LYS A 551 -45.31 -0.95 8.76
N VAL A 552 -45.17 -0.94 7.43
CA VAL A 552 -45.23 -2.15 6.59
C VAL A 552 -44.05 -3.09 6.90
N LEU A 553 -42.84 -2.55 7.07
CA LEU A 553 -41.64 -3.34 7.36
C LEU A 553 -41.73 -4.02 8.74
N ASN A 554 -42.17 -3.31 9.77
CA ASN A 554 -42.43 -3.90 11.10
C ASN A 554 -43.43 -5.09 11.03
N LEU A 555 -44.46 -4.98 10.19
CA LEU A 555 -45.42 -6.07 9.97
C LEU A 555 -44.80 -7.23 9.15
N GLN A 556 -43.98 -6.93 8.14
CA GLN A 556 -43.21 -7.93 7.38
C GLN A 556 -42.25 -8.72 8.26
N ASP A 557 -41.56 -8.05 9.18
CA ASP A 557 -40.63 -8.70 10.11
C ASP A 557 -41.35 -9.66 11.06
N LYS A 558 -42.47 -9.24 11.68
CA LYS A 558 -43.32 -10.13 12.48
C LYS A 558 -43.80 -11.35 11.68
N VAL A 559 -44.30 -11.12 10.47
CA VAL A 559 -44.79 -12.18 9.57
C VAL A 559 -43.69 -13.15 9.18
N SER A 560 -42.49 -12.65 8.85
CA SER A 560 -41.33 -13.48 8.51
C SER A 560 -40.84 -14.30 9.71
N GLY A 561 -40.84 -13.72 10.90
CA GLY A 561 -40.49 -14.39 12.16
C GLY A 561 -41.41 -15.57 12.47
N ILE A 562 -42.72 -15.40 12.30
CA ILE A 562 -43.71 -16.48 12.45
C ILE A 562 -43.55 -17.52 11.34
N ASN A 563 -43.35 -17.08 10.09
CA ASN A 563 -43.21 -18.00 8.95
C ASN A 563 -41.99 -18.94 9.07
N ARG A 564 -40.95 -18.51 9.81
CA ARG A 564 -39.71 -19.24 10.13
C ARG A 564 -39.85 -20.25 11.27
N ILE A 565 -40.95 -20.29 12.02
CA ILE A 565 -41.13 -21.25 13.13
C ILE A 565 -41.15 -22.69 12.57
N PRO A 566 -40.17 -23.55 12.92
CA PRO A 566 -40.09 -24.90 12.37
C PRO A 566 -41.18 -25.81 12.96
N LYS A 567 -41.59 -26.82 12.19
CA LYS A 567 -42.55 -27.83 12.66
C LYS A 567 -41.97 -28.61 13.85
N PRO A 568 -42.73 -28.83 14.94
CA PRO A 568 -42.26 -29.62 16.08
C PRO A 568 -41.82 -31.02 15.65
N LYS A 569 -40.65 -31.47 16.14
CA LYS A 569 -40.19 -32.85 15.92
C LYS A 569 -41.10 -33.82 16.70
N PRO A 570 -41.52 -34.95 16.11
CA PRO A 570 -42.37 -35.91 16.81
C PRO A 570 -41.62 -36.53 18.01
N LYS A 571 -42.35 -36.75 19.12
CA LYS A 571 -41.80 -37.44 20.30
C LYS A 571 -41.57 -38.91 19.96
N ILE A 572 -40.35 -39.40 20.23
CA ILE A 572 -40.04 -40.82 20.25
C ILE A 572 -40.26 -41.31 21.68
N GLU A 573 -41.23 -42.20 21.89
CA GLU A 573 -41.41 -42.89 23.16
C GLU A 573 -40.32 -43.95 23.35
N LYS A 574 -39.65 -43.95 24.50
CA LYS A 574 -38.73 -45.03 24.87
C LYS A 574 -39.53 -46.22 25.41
N ALA A 575 -39.34 -47.39 24.82
CA ALA A 575 -39.93 -48.63 25.32
C ALA A 575 -39.42 -48.98 26.72
N ILE A 576 -40.33 -49.45 27.57
CA ILE A 576 -40.04 -49.97 28.92
C ILE A 576 -39.52 -51.41 28.80
N LYS A 577 -38.50 -51.76 29.61
CA LYS A 577 -38.14 -53.15 29.94
C LYS A 577 -37.92 -53.31 31.44
N ASN A 578 -38.18 -54.52 31.90
CA ASN A 578 -38.60 -54.85 33.26
C ASN A 578 -37.53 -54.78 34.37
N GLU A 579 -38.06 -54.62 35.59
CA GLU A 579 -37.62 -55.02 36.93
C GLU A 579 -36.45 -56.02 37.04
N THR A 580 -35.52 -55.78 37.99
CA THR A 580 -35.59 -56.29 39.39
C THR A 580 -34.59 -55.60 40.34
N GLU A 581 -34.94 -55.54 41.64
CA GLU A 581 -34.11 -55.49 42.88
C GLU A 581 -32.69 -54.86 42.87
N SER A 582 -32.21 -54.05 43.82
CA SER A 582 -32.72 -53.39 45.05
C SER A 582 -31.67 -52.30 45.46
N SER A 583 -31.65 -51.58 46.61
CA SER A 583 -32.50 -51.42 47.80
C SER A 583 -32.07 -50.17 48.60
N ARG A 584 -33.05 -49.44 49.17
CA ARG A 584 -33.00 -48.55 50.36
C ARG A 584 -32.08 -47.29 50.42
N GLU A 585 -32.80 -46.18 50.67
CA GLU A 585 -32.57 -45.15 51.70
C GLU A 585 -31.77 -43.84 51.42
N ASN A 586 -32.57 -42.77 51.34
CA ASN A 586 -32.50 -41.52 52.13
C ASN A 586 -31.56 -40.34 51.74
N VAL A 587 -32.23 -39.21 51.40
CA VAL A 587 -32.00 -37.83 51.91
C VAL A 587 -30.68 -37.15 51.43
N THR A 588 -30.64 -36.03 50.69
CA THR A 588 -31.29 -34.71 50.92
C THR A 588 -31.28 -33.78 49.67
N ASN A 589 -32.12 -32.74 49.70
CA ASN A 589 -32.12 -31.45 48.96
C ASN A 589 -30.75 -30.70 48.84
N PRO A 590 -30.64 -29.54 48.13
CA PRO A 590 -31.45 -28.96 47.02
C PRO A 590 -30.64 -28.24 45.89
N ASN A 591 -31.37 -27.63 44.93
CA ASN A 591 -31.08 -26.36 44.21
C ASN A 591 -29.78 -26.15 43.38
N SER A 592 -30.00 -25.97 42.06
CA SER A 592 -29.66 -24.76 41.25
C SER A 592 -28.16 -24.37 41.04
N THR A 593 -27.74 -23.58 40.05
CA THR A 593 -28.45 -22.72 39.08
C THR A 593 -27.60 -22.57 37.79
N SER A 594 -28.25 -22.19 36.67
CA SER A 594 -27.77 -21.35 35.54
C SER A 594 -26.27 -21.17 35.23
N GLY A 595 -25.90 -21.28 33.95
CA GLY A 595 -24.67 -20.71 33.40
C GLY A 595 -24.58 -20.84 31.88
N GLU A 596 -24.74 -19.73 31.17
CA GLU A 596 -24.67 -19.59 29.71
C GLU A 596 -23.37 -20.12 29.10
N ASN A 597 -23.37 -20.44 27.79
CA ASN A 597 -22.18 -20.16 27.00
C ASN A 597 -22.45 -19.87 25.51
N PHE A 598 -21.52 -19.11 24.94
CA PHE A 598 -21.61 -18.42 23.66
C PHE A 598 -21.14 -19.27 22.45
N ASN A 599 -21.45 -18.72 21.28
CA ASN A 599 -20.58 -18.65 20.08
C ASN A 599 -20.57 -19.74 18.98
N GLN A 600 -20.82 -19.22 17.76
CA GLN A 600 -20.01 -19.38 16.55
C GLN A 600 -19.74 -20.77 15.92
N SER A 601 -20.34 -20.93 14.73
CA SER A 601 -19.65 -20.83 13.42
C SER A 601 -19.53 -22.07 12.53
N GLN A 602 -19.28 -21.73 11.24
CA GLN A 602 -18.70 -22.53 10.15
C GLN A 602 -19.58 -23.48 9.30
N ARG A 603 -19.76 -22.99 8.06
CA ARG A 603 -19.23 -23.54 6.80
C ARG A 603 -20.07 -24.48 5.91
N SER A 604 -19.81 -24.25 4.61
CA SER A 604 -19.81 -25.16 3.46
C SER A 604 -21.12 -25.84 3.05
N ALA A 605 -21.60 -25.41 1.89
CA ALA A 605 -22.38 -26.23 0.97
C ALA A 605 -21.56 -26.45 -0.31
N ARG A 606 -21.62 -27.65 -0.88
CA ARG A 606 -21.37 -27.92 -2.30
C ARG A 606 -22.06 -29.22 -2.73
N ASP A 607 -22.03 -29.45 -4.04
CA ASP A 607 -22.50 -30.62 -4.80
C ASP A 607 -24.04 -30.60 -5.05
N THR A 608 -24.49 -30.16 -6.25
CA THR A 608 -24.66 -30.91 -7.53
C THR A 608 -25.85 -31.89 -7.47
N ASP A 609 -26.68 -32.09 -8.49
CA ASP A 609 -26.57 -31.87 -9.95
C ASP A 609 -27.96 -31.75 -10.61
N GLY A 610 -28.08 -31.52 -11.93
CA GLY A 610 -29.29 -31.99 -12.68
C GLY A 610 -30.05 -31.07 -13.66
N SER A 611 -29.36 -30.61 -14.72
CA SER A 611 -29.85 -30.26 -16.08
C SER A 611 -31.37 -30.27 -16.44
N SER A 612 -31.82 -29.20 -17.15
CA SER A 612 -32.48 -29.36 -18.46
C SER A 612 -32.34 -28.09 -19.35
N ASN A 613 -32.23 -28.29 -20.67
CA ASN A 613 -31.91 -27.26 -21.68
C ASN A 613 -33.15 -26.59 -22.30
N ALA A 614 -33.06 -25.28 -22.60
CA ALA A 614 -33.61 -24.67 -23.81
C ALA A 614 -32.88 -23.36 -24.16
N LYS A 615 -32.68 -23.07 -25.45
CA LYS A 615 -31.83 -21.98 -25.97
C LYS A 615 -32.58 -20.68 -26.26
N ALA A 616 -31.91 -19.55 -26.08
CA ALA A 616 -32.00 -18.36 -26.95
C ALA A 616 -30.75 -17.47 -26.74
N ASP A 617 -30.15 -16.96 -27.82
CA ASP A 617 -28.95 -16.11 -27.79
C ASP A 617 -29.26 -14.65 -27.39
N PRO A 618 -28.24 -13.92 -26.90
CA PRO A 618 -28.16 -12.48 -27.17
C PRO A 618 -26.78 -12.02 -27.68
N GLU A 619 -26.79 -11.14 -28.68
CA GLU A 619 -25.64 -10.34 -29.12
C GLU A 619 -25.36 -9.15 -28.17
N PRO A 620 -24.21 -8.44 -28.30
CA PRO A 620 -23.52 -7.87 -27.15
C PRO A 620 -23.99 -6.48 -26.72
N LYS A 621 -23.80 -6.17 -25.43
CA LYS A 621 -23.85 -4.79 -24.93
C LYS A 621 -22.45 -4.18 -24.90
N VAL A 622 -22.34 -3.03 -25.57
CA VAL A 622 -21.27 -2.05 -25.41
C VAL A 622 -21.22 -1.60 -23.94
N HIS A 623 -20.00 -1.42 -23.42
CA HIS A 623 -19.75 -0.70 -22.18
C HIS A 623 -18.95 0.55 -22.51
N ASP A 624 -19.54 1.71 -22.24
CA ASP A 624 -18.85 3.01 -22.32
C ASP A 624 -17.82 3.15 -21.20
N GLU A 625 -16.72 3.83 -21.53
CA GLU A 625 -15.68 4.26 -20.60
C GLU A 625 -16.08 5.57 -19.90
N LEU A 626 -15.83 5.68 -18.59
CA LEU A 626 -15.54 6.92 -17.85
C LEU A 626 -14.78 6.60 -16.56
#